data_AF-A0A7X0GEF5-F1
#
_entry.id   AF-A0A7X0GEF5-F1
#
_cell.length_a   1.000
_cell.length_b   1.000
_cell.length_c   1.000
_cell.angle_alpha   90.00
_cell.angle_beta   90.00
_cell.angle_gamma   90.00
#
_symmetry.space_group_name_H-M   'P 1'
#
loop_
_entity.id
_entity.type
_entity.pdbx_description
1 polymer ?
#
loop_
_entity_poly.entity_id
_entity_poly.type
_entity_poly.pdbx_seq_one_letter_code
_entity_poly.pdbx_strand_id
1 'polypeptide(L)'
;MIIQAGFDLELLARPLIVQEGKLFPRLVVIGLDAELQLESIRVVTESFSGSLGTFQEAILEHLDLEGTKYFAIAHAGIWAEDDYFDEQPILAEAKVLSEAAARRGLLMIGHFGIDETGYMSAGPHSYFDQYASGDDLPDTMTHWVHSKFGHCE
;
A
#
# COMPACT_ATOMS: atom_id res chain seq x y z
N MET A 1 0.28 -15.57 -1.35
CA MET A 1 1.52 -14.90 -1.81
C MET A 1 1.96 -14.01 -0.68
N ILE A 2 3.19 -14.16 -0.20
CA ILE A 2 3.75 -13.31 0.85
C ILE A 2 4.27 -12.03 0.17
N ILE A 3 3.83 -10.87 0.64
CA ILE A 3 4.30 -9.57 0.17
C ILE A 3 5.54 -9.23 1.00
N GLN A 4 6.69 -9.09 0.33
CA GLN A 4 7.98 -8.90 0.99
C GLN A 4 8.50 -7.47 0.82
N ALA A 5 7.99 -6.75 -0.19
CA ALA A 5 8.39 -5.40 -0.50
C ALA A 5 7.22 -4.48 -0.86
N GLY A 6 7.43 -3.17 -0.68
CA GLY A 6 6.48 -2.14 -1.12
C GLY A 6 6.21 -2.18 -2.62
N PHE A 7 7.20 -2.56 -3.44
CA PHE A 7 7.03 -2.73 -4.89
C PHE A 7 6.07 -3.87 -5.27
N ASP A 8 5.95 -4.93 -4.45
CA ASP A 8 5.00 -6.01 -4.72
C ASP A 8 3.55 -5.49 -4.71
N LEU A 9 3.26 -4.51 -3.86
CA LEU A 9 1.94 -3.88 -3.76
C LEU A 9 1.62 -3.01 -4.98
N GLU A 10 2.63 -2.32 -5.53
CA GLU A 10 2.49 -1.58 -6.78
C GLU A 10 2.17 -2.53 -7.94
N LEU A 11 2.91 -3.65 -8.05
CA LEU A 11 2.69 -4.65 -9.09
C LEU A 11 1.27 -5.25 -9.04
N LEU A 12 0.70 -5.38 -7.85
CA LEU A 12 -0.68 -5.85 -7.67
C LEU A 12 -1.72 -4.81 -8.09
N ALA A 13 -1.47 -3.53 -7.80
CA ALA A 13 -2.40 -2.45 -8.12
C ALA A 13 -2.31 -1.98 -9.59
N ARG A 14 -1.12 -2.02 -10.19
CA ARG A 14 -0.87 -1.46 -11.53
C ARG A 14 -1.81 -2.02 -12.60
N PRO A 15 -2.09 -3.33 -12.71
CA PRO A 15 -3.02 -3.85 -13.72
C PRO A 15 -4.47 -3.39 -13.55
N LEU A 16 -4.82 -2.88 -12.36
CA LEU A 16 -6.12 -2.28 -12.11
C LEU A 16 -6.14 -0.80 -12.49
N ILE A 17 -5.04 -0.07 -12.33
CA ILE A 17 -4.99 1.38 -12.60
C ILE A 17 -4.51 1.69 -14.03
N VAL A 18 -3.58 0.91 -14.58
CA VAL A 18 -3.04 1.07 -15.93
C VAL A 18 -3.31 -0.19 -16.75
N GLN A 19 -4.06 -0.05 -17.83
CA GLN A 19 -4.37 -1.17 -18.73
C GLN A 19 -4.02 -0.80 -20.16
N GLU A 20 -3.23 -1.63 -20.83
CA GLU A 20 -2.78 -1.38 -22.21
C GLU A 20 -2.15 0.02 -22.39
N GLY A 21 -1.43 0.49 -21.37
CA GLY A 21 -0.80 1.82 -21.36
C GLY A 21 -1.77 2.99 -21.15
N LYS A 22 -3.03 2.74 -20.81
CA LYS A 22 -4.03 3.77 -20.47
C LYS A 22 -4.24 3.84 -18.97
N LEU A 23 -4.24 5.06 -18.44
CA LEU A 23 -4.57 5.33 -17.05
C LEU A 23 -6.09 5.35 -16.84
N PHE A 24 -6.55 4.57 -15.87
CA PHE A 24 -7.93 4.54 -15.41
C PHE A 24 -8.01 5.23 -14.04
N PRO A 25 -8.98 6.13 -13.81
CA PRO A 25 -9.08 6.91 -12.58
C PRO A 25 -9.60 6.05 -11.42
N ARG A 26 -8.80 5.08 -10.96
CA ARG A 26 -9.19 4.12 -9.93
C ARG A 26 -8.50 4.40 -8.62
N LEU A 27 -9.20 4.03 -7.54
CA LEU A 27 -8.64 3.88 -6.21
C LEU A 27 -8.75 2.41 -5.83
N VAL A 28 -7.63 1.83 -5.41
CA VAL A 28 -7.49 0.43 -5.05
C VAL A 28 -7.05 0.32 -3.60
N VAL A 29 -7.62 -0.63 -2.88
CA VAL A 29 -7.16 -1.04 -1.55
C VAL A 29 -6.69 -2.49 -1.60
N ILE A 30 -5.58 -2.76 -0.93
CA ILE A 30 -4.97 -4.08 -0.79
C ILE A 30 -4.96 -4.40 0.71
N GLY A 31 -5.60 -5.50 1.11
CA GLY A 31 -5.58 -6.00 2.48
C GLY A 31 -4.63 -7.18 2.62
N LEU A 32 -3.88 -7.22 3.71
CA LEU A 32 -2.94 -8.29 4.07
C LEU A 32 -3.22 -8.80 5.48
N ASP A 33 -2.99 -10.08 5.71
CA ASP A 33 -3.07 -10.68 7.03
C ASP A 33 -1.84 -10.35 7.90
N ALA A 34 -1.81 -10.90 9.12
CA ALA A 34 -0.72 -10.69 10.07
C ALA A 34 0.62 -11.31 9.63
N GLU A 35 0.67 -12.13 8.57
CA GLU A 35 1.88 -12.72 8.00
C GLU A 35 2.27 -12.05 6.67
N LEU A 36 1.65 -10.91 6.34
CA LEU A 36 1.79 -10.20 5.05
C LEU A 36 1.37 -11.05 3.84
N GLN A 37 0.47 -12.03 4.04
CA GLN A 37 -0.17 -12.72 2.94
C GLN A 37 -1.30 -11.87 2.36
N LEU A 38 -1.44 -11.93 1.04
CA LEU A 38 -2.51 -11.25 0.34
C LEU A 38 -3.90 -11.82 0.71
N GLU A 39 -4.71 -11.02 1.40
CA GLU A 39 -6.09 -11.34 1.74
C GLU A 39 -7.05 -10.82 0.67
N SER A 40 -6.88 -9.56 0.24
CA SER A 40 -7.80 -8.93 -0.70
C SER A 40 -7.16 -7.84 -1.56
N ILE A 41 -7.72 -7.67 -2.75
CA ILE A 41 -7.52 -6.49 -3.61
C ILE A 41 -8.90 -6.05 -4.07
N ARG A 42 -9.23 -4.77 -3.88
CA ARG A 42 -10.54 -4.20 -4.24
C ARG A 42 -10.37 -2.85 -4.90
N VAL A 43 -11.13 -2.60 -5.96
CA VAL A 43 -11.32 -1.26 -6.53
C VAL A 43 -12.41 -0.58 -5.69
N VAL A 44 -12.03 0.47 -4.97
CA VAL A 44 -12.92 1.27 -4.11
C VAL A 44 -13.78 2.21 -4.97
N THR A 45 -13.19 2.78 -6.02
CA THR A 45 -13.91 3.61 -7.00
C THR A 45 -13.27 3.52 -8.37
N GLU A 46 -14.10 3.60 -9.40
CA GLU A 46 -13.76 3.68 -10.83
C GLU A 46 -13.60 5.14 -11.32
N SER A 47 -13.85 6.11 -10.43
CA SER A 47 -13.83 7.55 -10.75
C SER A 47 -13.15 8.37 -9.65
N PHE A 48 -11.94 7.97 -9.28
CA PHE A 48 -11.07 8.69 -8.37
C PHE A 48 -10.61 10.03 -8.98
N SER A 49 -10.74 11.10 -8.20
CA SER A 49 -10.47 12.47 -8.64
C SER A 49 -9.35 13.15 -7.84
N GLY A 50 -8.45 12.39 -7.23
CA GLY A 50 -7.29 12.94 -6.51
C GLY A 50 -7.53 13.31 -5.04
N SER A 51 -8.62 12.85 -4.42
CA SER A 51 -8.87 13.04 -2.98
C SER A 51 -9.44 11.77 -2.36
N LEU A 52 -8.85 11.33 -1.24
CA LEU A 52 -9.28 10.22 -0.40
C LEU A 52 -10.42 10.61 0.55
N GLY A 53 -10.64 11.90 0.79
CA GLY A 53 -11.57 12.39 1.83
C GLY A 53 -12.97 11.78 1.75
N THR A 54 -13.53 11.61 0.55
CA THR A 54 -14.86 11.02 0.35
C THR A 54 -14.88 9.49 0.38
N PHE A 55 -13.71 8.84 0.36
CA PHE A 55 -13.58 7.39 0.24
C PHE A 55 -13.04 6.73 1.51
N GLN A 56 -12.69 7.49 2.57
CA GLN A 56 -12.07 6.93 3.77
C GLN A 56 -12.88 5.78 4.39
N GLU A 57 -14.18 5.99 4.60
CA GLU A 57 -15.03 4.93 5.15
C GLU A 57 -15.16 3.75 4.19
N ALA A 58 -15.33 3.99 2.89
CA ALA A 58 -15.42 2.92 1.88
C ALA A 58 -14.13 2.08 1.82
N ILE A 59 -12.95 2.71 1.93
CA ILE A 59 -11.66 2.00 2.00
C ILE A 59 -11.67 1.05 3.21
N LEU A 60 -12.06 1.55 4.38
CA LEU A 60 -12.05 0.77 5.62
C LEU A 60 -13.13 -0.32 5.64
N GLU A 61 -14.28 -0.11 5.01
CA GLU A 61 -15.35 -1.10 4.85
C GLU A 61 -14.94 -2.27 3.94
N HIS A 62 -14.00 -2.06 3.02
CA HIS A 62 -13.47 -3.12 2.17
C HIS A 62 -12.44 -4.03 2.87
N LEU A 63 -11.99 -3.64 4.07
CA LEU A 63 -11.02 -4.42 4.85
C LEU A 63 -11.78 -5.33 5.82
N ASP A 64 -11.49 -6.62 5.77
CA ASP A 64 -11.98 -7.57 6.78
C ASP A 64 -11.21 -7.35 8.08
N LEU A 65 -11.87 -6.82 9.12
CA LEU A 65 -11.22 -6.52 10.40
C LEU A 65 -10.79 -7.78 11.17
N GLU A 66 -11.34 -8.95 10.85
CA GLU A 66 -10.96 -10.21 11.52
C GLU A 66 -9.71 -10.84 10.88
N GLY A 67 -9.58 -10.73 9.55
CA GLY A 67 -8.45 -11.30 8.79
C GLY A 67 -7.33 -10.30 8.44
N THR A 68 -7.65 -9.03 8.24
CA THR A 68 -6.71 -8.01 7.79
C THR A 68 -5.96 -7.41 8.97
N LYS A 69 -4.64 -7.37 8.89
CA LYS A 69 -3.78 -6.65 9.84
C LYS A 69 -3.14 -5.42 9.22
N TYR A 70 -2.70 -5.54 7.98
CA TYR A 70 -2.03 -4.50 7.24
C TYR A 70 -2.80 -4.17 5.97
N PHE A 71 -2.70 -2.94 5.49
CA PHE A 71 -3.28 -2.56 4.20
C PHE A 71 -2.44 -1.53 3.48
N ALA A 72 -2.67 -1.43 2.18
CA ALA A 72 -2.11 -0.39 1.35
C ALA A 72 -3.17 0.18 0.40
N ILE A 73 -2.95 1.41 -0.03
CA ILE A 73 -3.79 2.07 -1.05
C ILE A 73 -2.97 2.43 -2.28
N ALA A 74 -3.58 2.32 -3.44
CA ALA A 74 -3.01 2.76 -4.71
C ALA A 74 -4.05 3.53 -5.50
N HIS A 75 -3.65 4.61 -6.16
CA HIS A 75 -4.58 5.43 -6.93
C HIS A 75 -3.97 5.99 -8.20
N ALA A 76 -4.84 6.40 -9.12
CA ALA A 76 -4.44 7.04 -10.37
C ALA A 76 -3.97 8.48 -10.11
N GLY A 77 -2.78 8.79 -10.61
CA GLY A 77 -2.13 10.08 -10.45
C GLY A 77 -0.92 9.99 -9.51
N ILE A 78 0.16 10.69 -9.90
CA ILE A 78 1.36 10.86 -9.08
C ILE A 78 1.36 12.25 -8.44
N TRP A 79 2.17 12.43 -7.40
CA TRP A 79 2.45 13.72 -6.78
C TRP A 79 3.90 14.12 -7.02
N ALA A 80 4.21 15.39 -6.77
CA ALA A 80 5.56 15.90 -6.91
C ALA A 80 6.47 15.39 -5.78
N GLU A 81 7.69 14.98 -6.15
CA GLU A 81 8.77 14.71 -5.21
C GLU A 81 9.56 16.03 -5.04
N ASP A 82 9.02 16.95 -4.25
CA ASP A 82 9.61 18.26 -3.97
C ASP A 82 9.81 18.49 -2.46
N ASP A 83 10.43 19.62 -2.11
CA ASP A 83 10.71 19.99 -0.72
C ASP A 83 9.43 20.17 0.14
N TYR A 84 8.25 20.16 -0.48
CA TYR A 84 6.93 20.28 0.14
C TYR A 84 6.12 18.98 0.05
N PHE A 85 6.79 17.85 -0.12
CA PHE A 85 6.20 16.51 -0.17
C PHE A 85 5.11 16.32 0.91
N ASP A 86 5.41 16.62 2.17
CA ASP A 86 4.49 16.45 3.31
C ASP A 86 3.27 17.40 3.28
N GLU A 87 3.29 18.44 2.45
CA GLU A 87 2.19 19.40 2.29
C GLU A 87 1.24 19.04 1.14
N GLN A 88 1.56 17.99 0.37
CA GLN A 88 0.70 17.50 -0.68
C GLN A 88 -0.64 17.03 -0.09
N PRO A 89 -1.80 17.57 -0.54
CA PRO A 89 -3.10 17.28 0.08
C PRO A 89 -3.42 15.79 0.19
N ILE A 90 -3.04 15.01 -0.83
CA ILE A 90 -3.27 13.57 -0.88
C ILE A 90 -2.53 12.81 0.22
N LEU A 91 -1.34 13.28 0.63
CA LEU A 91 -0.56 12.67 1.71
C LEU A 91 -1.11 13.04 3.08
N ALA A 92 -1.54 14.30 3.25
CA ALA A 92 -2.24 14.72 4.46
C ALA A 92 -3.54 13.92 4.67
N GLU A 93 -4.32 13.70 3.62
CA GLU A 93 -5.52 12.87 3.67
C GLU A 93 -5.20 11.40 3.97
N ALA A 94 -4.11 10.86 3.41
CA ALA A 94 -3.66 9.50 3.68
C ALA A 94 -3.22 9.33 5.14
N LYS A 95 -2.62 10.36 5.76
CA LYS A 95 -2.32 10.35 7.20
C LYS A 95 -3.60 10.26 8.04
N VAL A 96 -4.64 11.03 7.70
CA VAL A 96 -5.94 10.96 8.38
C VAL A 96 -6.55 9.57 8.27
N LEU A 97 -6.48 8.96 7.08
CA LEU A 97 -6.92 7.58 6.86
C LEU A 97 -6.11 6.59 7.72
N SER A 98 -4.78 6.72 7.76
CA SER A 98 -3.91 5.86 8.55
C SER A 98 -4.23 5.94 10.04
N GLU A 99 -4.45 7.14 10.58
CA GLU A 99 -4.87 7.33 11.97
C GLU A 99 -6.26 6.74 12.24
N ALA A 100 -7.19 6.83 11.29
CA ALA A 100 -8.50 6.21 11.40
C ALA A 100 -8.44 4.68 11.38
N ALA A 101 -7.59 4.11 10.53
CA ALA A 101 -7.35 2.68 10.45
C ALA A 101 -6.68 2.14 11.72
N ALA A 102 -5.69 2.86 12.26
CA ALA A 102 -4.98 2.50 13.50
C ALA A 102 -5.93 2.36 14.69
N ARG A 103 -6.96 3.23 14.79
CA ARG A 103 -8.02 3.11 15.81
C ARG A 103 -8.85 1.83 15.69
N ARG A 104 -8.83 1.17 14.53
CA ARG A 104 -9.48 -0.13 14.25
C ARG A 104 -8.50 -1.31 14.32
N GLY A 105 -7.25 -1.09 14.71
CA GLY A 105 -6.21 -2.14 14.82
C GLY A 105 -5.50 -2.49 13.52
N LEU A 106 -5.77 -1.74 12.44
CA LEU A 106 -5.17 -1.89 11.12
C LEU A 106 -3.97 -0.96 10.95
N LEU A 107 -2.94 -1.38 10.24
CA LEU A 107 -1.79 -0.55 9.92
C LEU A 107 -1.68 -0.31 8.41
N MET A 108 -1.62 0.97 8.01
CA MET A 108 -1.32 1.33 6.62
C MET A 108 0.18 1.20 6.37
N ILE A 109 0.57 0.31 5.47
CA ILE A 109 1.98 0.03 5.16
C ILE A 109 2.43 0.56 3.79
N GLY A 110 1.50 1.10 2.99
CA GLY A 110 1.81 1.62 1.67
C GLY A 110 0.75 2.58 1.13
N HIS A 111 1.22 3.62 0.44
CA HIS A 111 0.41 4.55 -0.33
C HIS A 111 1.11 4.85 -1.65
N PHE A 112 0.44 4.49 -2.74
CA PHE A 112 1.01 4.56 -4.08
C PHE A 112 0.17 5.46 -4.99
N GLY A 113 0.84 6.32 -5.74
CA GLY A 113 0.27 7.06 -6.87
C GLY A 113 0.83 6.47 -8.15
N ILE A 114 0.00 6.13 -9.12
CA ILE A 114 0.41 5.43 -10.33
C ILE A 114 -0.01 6.25 -11.56
N ASP A 115 0.90 6.39 -12.51
CA ASP A 115 0.62 6.91 -13.85
C ASP A 115 1.03 5.90 -14.93
N GLU A 116 0.87 6.27 -16.21
CA GLU A 116 1.19 5.41 -17.35
C GLU A 116 2.66 4.97 -17.37
N THR A 117 3.57 5.77 -16.80
CA THR A 117 5.02 5.65 -16.97
C THR A 117 5.75 5.16 -15.72
N GLY A 118 5.15 5.28 -14.54
CA GLY A 118 5.79 4.96 -13.28
C GLY A 118 4.84 4.96 -12.09
N TYR A 119 5.40 5.20 -10.92
CA TYR A 119 4.67 5.35 -9.67
C TYR A 119 5.45 6.20 -8.67
N MET A 120 4.74 6.77 -7.70
CA MET A 120 5.27 7.39 -6.48
C MET A 120 4.80 6.59 -5.27
N SER A 121 5.61 6.57 -4.21
CA SER A 121 5.24 5.97 -2.94
C SER A 121 5.51 6.94 -1.79
N ALA A 122 4.53 7.07 -0.90
CA ALA A 122 4.71 7.74 0.39
C ALA A 122 4.97 6.71 1.50
N GLY A 123 4.80 5.43 1.16
CA GLY A 123 5.40 4.35 1.89
C GLY A 123 6.79 4.05 1.32
N PRO A 124 7.51 3.15 1.97
CA PRO A 124 8.85 2.84 1.53
C PRO A 124 8.89 1.86 0.33
N HIS A 125 9.91 2.03 -0.52
CA HIS A 125 9.98 1.44 -1.87
C HIS A 125 10.54 0.01 -1.93
N SER A 126 11.07 -0.51 -0.83
CA SER A 126 11.91 -1.72 -0.78
C SER A 126 11.34 -2.79 0.15
N TYR A 127 12.19 -3.53 0.88
CA TYR A 127 11.78 -4.64 1.73
C TYR A 127 11.25 -4.17 3.09
N PHE A 128 10.23 -4.85 3.62
CA PHE A 128 9.57 -4.49 4.88
C PHE A 128 10.48 -4.55 6.12
N ASP A 129 11.48 -5.42 6.09
CA ASP A 129 12.49 -5.59 7.14
C ASP A 129 13.48 -4.41 7.24
N GLN A 130 13.54 -3.54 6.23
CA GLN A 130 14.42 -2.36 6.20
C GLN A 130 13.76 -1.11 6.81
N TYR A 131 12.55 -1.22 7.35
CA TYR A 131 11.79 -0.07 7.84
C TYR A 131 11.99 0.17 9.33
N ALA A 132 11.88 1.44 9.74
CA ALA A 132 11.93 1.82 11.15
C ALA A 132 10.78 1.20 11.97
N SER A 133 9.70 0.80 11.29
CA SER A 133 8.59 -0.02 11.79
C SER A 133 8.80 -1.53 11.60
N GLY A 134 10.02 -1.95 11.21
CA GLY A 134 10.37 -3.36 10.99
C GLY A 134 10.19 -4.23 12.23
N ASP A 135 10.30 -3.65 13.43
CA ASP A 135 9.99 -4.36 14.69
C ASP A 135 8.49 -4.70 14.84
N ASP A 136 7.60 -3.94 14.20
CA ASP A 136 6.13 -4.13 14.22
C ASP A 136 5.59 -4.88 12.98
N LEU A 137 6.48 -5.15 12.01
CA LEU A 137 6.18 -5.94 10.82
C LEU A 137 6.67 -7.38 11.02
N PRO A 138 5.99 -8.39 10.45
CA PRO A 138 6.44 -9.76 10.54
C PRO A 138 7.81 -9.87 9.86
N ASP A 139 8.70 -10.66 10.45
CA ASP A 139 10.01 -10.93 9.86
C ASP A 139 9.83 -11.81 8.61
N THR A 140 9.62 -11.15 7.46
CA THR A 140 9.37 -11.79 6.15
C THR A 140 10.58 -12.57 5.61
N MET A 141 11.70 -12.51 6.33
CA MET A 141 13.02 -13.07 5.96
C MET A 141 13.46 -14.24 6.85
N THR A 142 12.59 -14.83 7.67
CA THR A 142 12.95 -16.00 8.50
C THR A 142 13.26 -17.28 7.70
N HIS A 143 12.90 -17.34 6.41
CA HIS A 143 12.98 -18.57 5.62
C HIS A 143 13.59 -18.37 4.22
N TRP A 144 14.86 -17.97 4.13
CA TRP A 144 15.69 -18.23 2.93
C TRP A 144 16.05 -19.73 2.87
N VAL A 145 15.08 -20.62 2.61
CA VAL A 145 15.30 -22.09 2.61
C VAL A 145 16.13 -22.57 1.39
N HIS A 146 16.38 -21.71 0.39
CA HIS A 146 17.07 -22.11 -0.85
C HIS A 146 18.19 -21.18 -1.34
N SER A 147 18.65 -20.24 -0.53
CA SER A 147 19.85 -19.47 -0.87
C SER A 147 21.08 -20.04 -0.18
N LYS A 148 22.16 -20.19 -0.94
CA LYS A 148 23.49 -20.58 -0.42
C LYS A 148 24.11 -19.55 0.54
N PHE A 149 23.45 -18.41 0.76
CA PHE A 149 23.92 -17.31 1.62
C PHE A 149 22.97 -17.00 2.79
N GLY A 150 21.87 -17.76 2.94
CA GLY A 150 20.90 -17.58 4.03
C GLY A 150 21.28 -18.35 5.29
N HIS A 151 22.32 -17.92 6.00
CA HIS A 151 22.55 -18.32 7.38
C HIS A 151 22.71 -17.04 8.21
N CYS A 152 21.70 -16.73 9.01
CA CYS A 152 21.89 -15.85 10.16
C CYS A 152 22.40 -16.73 11.32
N GLU A 153 23.56 -16.37 11.86
CA GLU A 153 24.02 -16.81 13.19
C GLU A 153 23.24 -16.12 14.30
#